data_AF-Q0MYX1-F1
#
_entry.id   AF-Q0MYX1-F1
#
_cell.length_a   1.000
_cell.length_b   1.000
_cell.length_c   1.000
_cell.angle_alpha   90.00
_cell.angle_beta   90.00
_cell.angle_gamma   90.00
#
_symmetry.space_group_name_H-M   'P 1'
#
loop_
_entity.id
_entity.type
_entity.pdbx_description
1 polymer ?
#
loop_
_entity_poly.entity_id
_entity_poly.type
_entity_poly.pdbx_seq_one_letter_code
_entity_poly.pdbx_strand_id
1 'polypeptide(L)'
;MTADTPVRRIWSHEAEAILQSLIPEAASFELPSFGFLRKSANGIFSGKGASRTVHNDLPLDLDKACNRAKRLVPRMGQQRELLETCDYSSLLVCNLWRPIAPSTKPVESAPLCVCDAKSVTAEDFVEHNIGALDDPRATQITGLKHNARQRWYYYPAMTTEEVLVFRQFQHAKGDAAATMPAFHTAFRDPASPEAAEPRISFEYRVGVLTR
;
A
#
# COMPACT_ATOMS: atom_id res chain seq x y z
N MET A 1 8.25 -0.78 -16.22
CA MET A 1 8.41 0.61 -16.69
C MET A 1 9.89 0.97 -16.55
N THR A 2 10.59 1.21 -17.67
CA THR A 2 12.06 1.41 -17.74
C THR A 2 12.48 2.83 -18.14
N ALA A 3 11.53 3.74 -18.38
CA ALA A 3 11.83 5.15 -18.67
C ALA A 3 11.97 5.98 -17.38
N ASP A 4 12.77 7.05 -17.44
CA ASP A 4 12.89 8.08 -16.41
C ASP A 4 11.59 8.88 -16.31
N THR A 5 10.70 8.51 -15.38
CA THR A 5 9.38 9.13 -15.20
C THR A 5 9.41 10.23 -14.15
N PRO A 6 8.43 11.16 -14.13
CA PRO A 6 8.28 12.13 -13.04
C PRO A 6 8.26 11.50 -11.64
N VAL A 7 7.76 10.26 -11.51
CA VAL A 7 7.80 9.48 -10.27
C VAL A 7 9.24 9.25 -9.79
N ARG A 8 10.16 8.95 -10.71
CA ARG A 8 11.58 8.73 -10.37
C ARG A 8 12.32 10.00 -9.96
N ARG A 9 11.96 11.15 -10.53
CA ARG A 9 12.68 12.42 -10.32
C ARG A 9 12.13 13.28 -9.20
N ILE A 10 10.82 13.26 -8.98
CA ILE A 10 10.17 14.17 -8.02
C ILE A 10 9.77 13.39 -6.78
N TRP A 11 9.01 12.31 -6.96
CA TRP A 11 8.40 11.63 -5.82
C TRP A 11 9.35 10.71 -5.07
N SER A 12 10.41 10.18 -5.69
CA SER A 12 11.41 9.39 -4.98
C SER A 12 12.03 10.19 -3.82
N HIS A 13 12.46 11.43 -4.08
CA HIS A 13 13.07 12.32 -3.09
C HIS A 13 12.08 12.75 -2.00
N GLU A 14 10.85 13.09 -2.38
CA GLU A 14 9.80 13.42 -1.41
C GLU A 14 9.45 12.20 -0.54
N ALA A 15 9.33 11.01 -1.13
CA ALA A 15 9.03 9.79 -0.40
C ALA A 15 10.14 9.43 0.60
N GLU A 16 11.41 9.60 0.21
CA GLU A 16 12.55 9.42 1.11
C GLU A 16 12.47 10.34 2.31
N ALA A 17 12.30 11.65 2.09
CA ALA A 17 12.22 12.64 3.15
C ALA A 17 11.04 12.37 4.11
N ILE A 18 9.87 12.03 3.56
CA ILE A 18 8.68 11.71 4.35
C ILE A 18 8.91 10.44 5.18
N LEU A 19 9.42 9.36 4.58
CA LEU A 19 9.67 8.12 5.31
C LEU A 19 10.74 8.28 6.37
N GLN A 20 11.82 9.02 6.10
CA GLN A 20 12.86 9.30 7.10
C GLN A 20 12.29 10.07 8.31
N SER A 21 11.35 10.98 8.07
CA SER A 21 10.69 11.74 9.15
C SER A 21 9.73 10.88 10.00
N LEU A 22 9.10 9.86 9.40
CA LEU A 22 8.12 8.99 10.05
C LEU A 22 8.75 7.75 10.69
N ILE A 23 9.91 7.33 10.18
CA ILE A 23 10.64 6.13 10.59
C ILE A 23 12.10 6.55 10.85
N PRO A 24 12.40 7.11 12.03
CA PRO A 24 13.74 7.59 12.37
C PRO A 24 14.84 6.52 12.22
N GLU A 25 14.48 5.25 12.42
CA GLU A 25 15.35 4.08 12.30
C GLU A 25 15.60 3.65 10.85
N ALA A 26 14.94 4.28 9.86
CA ALA A 26 15.13 3.96 8.46
C ALA A 26 16.59 4.24 8.04
N ALA A 27 17.24 3.20 7.52
CA ALA A 27 18.66 3.19 7.17
C ALA A 27 18.91 2.93 5.67
N SER A 28 17.93 2.36 4.95
CA SER A 28 18.01 2.16 3.51
C SER A 28 16.62 2.11 2.87
N PHE A 29 16.50 2.66 1.67
CA PHE A 29 15.24 2.76 0.93
C PHE A 29 15.34 2.10 -0.45
N GLU A 30 14.27 1.43 -0.87
CA GLU A 30 14.11 1.01 -2.25
C GLU A 30 13.58 2.18 -3.09
N LEU A 31 14.48 3.06 -3.51
CA LEU A 31 14.13 4.18 -4.38
C LEU A 31 15.02 4.24 -5.64
N PRO A 32 14.45 4.61 -6.81
CA PRO A 32 13.02 4.68 -7.07
C PRO A 32 12.37 3.27 -7.08
N SER A 33 11.07 3.23 -6.83
CA SER A 33 10.22 2.04 -6.83
C SER A 33 9.15 2.12 -7.93
N PHE A 34 8.22 1.16 -7.97
CA PHE A 34 7.05 1.22 -8.84
C PHE A 34 5.89 1.93 -8.16
N GLY A 35 5.11 2.62 -8.98
CA GLY A 35 3.87 3.22 -8.52
C GLY A 35 2.75 3.09 -9.52
N PHE A 36 1.53 3.22 -9.00
CA PHE A 36 0.31 2.89 -9.71
C PHE A 36 -0.64 4.09 -9.71
N LEU A 37 -0.96 4.57 -10.91
CA LEU A 37 -2.06 5.51 -11.12
C LEU A 37 -3.39 4.77 -10.99
N ARG A 38 -4.31 5.35 -10.22
CA ARG A 38 -5.69 4.89 -10.06
C ARG A 38 -6.64 6.01 -10.41
N LYS A 39 -7.65 5.68 -11.23
CA LYS A 39 -8.75 6.59 -11.57
C LYS A 39 -10.05 5.89 -11.23
N SER A 40 -10.97 6.59 -10.57
CA SER A 40 -12.35 6.13 -10.43
C SER A 40 -13.34 7.14 -10.96
N ALA A 41 -14.30 6.71 -11.76
CA ALA A 41 -15.47 7.50 -12.14
C ALA A 41 -16.69 6.96 -11.39
N ASN A 42 -17.46 7.81 -10.71
CA ASN A 42 -18.64 7.42 -9.91
C ASN A 42 -18.35 6.30 -8.89
N GLY A 43 -17.15 6.31 -8.29
CA GLY A 43 -16.69 5.26 -7.38
C GLY A 43 -16.36 3.90 -8.05
N ILE A 44 -16.30 3.86 -9.38
CA ILE A 44 -15.88 2.68 -10.15
C ILE A 44 -14.45 2.91 -10.64
N PHE A 45 -13.52 2.09 -10.16
CA PHE A 45 -12.12 2.12 -10.60
C PHE A 45 -11.96 1.49 -11.98
N SER A 46 -11.08 2.08 -12.80
CA SER A 46 -10.70 1.46 -14.06
C SER A 46 -9.81 0.23 -13.82
N GLY A 47 -10.15 -0.90 -14.45
CA GLY A 47 -9.38 -2.14 -14.42
C GLY A 47 -9.85 -3.20 -13.42
N LYS A 48 -9.27 -4.41 -13.52
CA LYS A 48 -9.45 -5.50 -12.56
C LYS A 48 -8.49 -5.26 -11.39
N GLY A 49 -8.98 -4.75 -10.26
CA GLY A 49 -8.11 -4.39 -9.13
C GLY A 49 -8.81 -4.52 -7.79
N ALA A 50 -7.99 -4.61 -6.74
CA ALA A 50 -8.42 -4.77 -5.35
C ALA A 50 -9.06 -3.52 -4.74
N SER A 51 -9.13 -2.41 -5.48
CA SER A 51 -9.44 -1.09 -4.93
C SER A 51 -10.73 -1.02 -4.12
N ARG A 52 -11.74 -1.88 -4.38
CA ARG A 52 -13.02 -1.91 -3.63
C ARG A 52 -13.20 -3.13 -2.74
N THR A 53 -12.17 -3.96 -2.64
CA THR A 53 -12.14 -5.11 -1.74
C THR A 53 -11.26 -4.72 -0.56
N VAL A 54 -11.59 -5.17 0.64
CA VAL A 54 -10.68 -5.04 1.78
C VAL A 54 -9.45 -5.90 1.53
N HIS A 55 -8.27 -5.28 1.48
CA HIS A 55 -7.05 -6.00 1.16
C HIS A 55 -5.78 -5.44 1.79
N ASN A 56 -4.76 -6.29 1.85
CA ASN A 56 -3.35 -5.97 1.85
C ASN A 56 -2.72 -6.56 0.57
N ASP A 57 -1.82 -5.81 -0.07
CA ASP A 57 -1.24 -6.23 -1.36
C ASP A 57 -0.25 -7.38 -1.26
N LEU A 58 0.29 -7.58 -0.05
CA LEU A 58 1.29 -8.59 0.25
C LEU A 58 0.73 -9.66 1.18
N PRO A 59 1.14 -10.92 1.01
CA PRO A 59 0.96 -11.96 2.02
C PRO A 59 1.82 -11.66 3.26
N LEU A 60 1.51 -12.31 4.39
CA LEU A 60 2.29 -12.16 5.64
C LEU A 60 3.56 -13.01 5.68
N ASP A 61 3.58 -14.09 4.92
CA ASP A 61 4.77 -14.92 4.80
C ASP A 61 5.85 -14.18 3.99
N LEU A 62 7.08 -14.11 4.52
CA LEU A 62 8.17 -13.33 3.93
C LEU A 62 8.57 -13.84 2.54
N ASP A 63 8.62 -15.16 2.34
CA ASP A 63 8.99 -15.76 1.06
C ASP A 63 7.94 -15.44 0.00
N LYS A 64 6.66 -15.64 0.33
CA LYS A 64 5.54 -15.28 -0.54
C LYS A 64 5.53 -13.77 -0.79
N ALA A 65 5.83 -12.93 0.21
CA ALA A 65 5.84 -11.48 0.09
C ALA A 65 6.92 -11.01 -0.87
N CYS A 66 8.16 -11.46 -0.71
CA CYS A 66 9.26 -11.15 -1.64
C CYS A 66 8.93 -11.58 -3.08
N ASN A 67 8.31 -12.76 -3.27
CA ASN A 67 7.89 -13.22 -4.59
C ASN A 67 6.78 -12.35 -5.20
N ARG A 68 5.77 -11.99 -4.40
CA ARG A 68 4.66 -11.14 -4.83
C ARG A 68 5.10 -9.70 -5.11
N ALA A 69 6.06 -9.20 -4.34
CA ALA A 69 6.56 -7.83 -4.38
C ALA A 69 7.38 -7.50 -5.63
N LYS A 70 7.81 -8.48 -6.43
CA LYS A 70 8.58 -8.25 -7.69
C LYS A 70 8.00 -7.18 -8.61
N ARG A 71 6.68 -6.96 -8.58
CA ARG A 71 5.97 -5.93 -9.39
C ARG A 71 5.59 -4.66 -8.63
N LEU A 72 5.81 -4.62 -7.31
CA LEU A 72 5.45 -3.53 -6.41
C LEU A 72 6.69 -2.83 -5.85
N VAL A 73 7.62 -3.65 -5.34
CA VAL A 73 8.85 -3.31 -4.60
C VAL A 73 9.93 -4.31 -5.10
N PRO A 74 10.45 -4.12 -6.34
CA PRO A 74 11.19 -5.15 -7.07
C PRO A 74 12.49 -5.58 -6.38
N ARG A 75 13.09 -4.74 -5.53
CA ARG A 75 14.31 -5.06 -4.78
C ARG A 75 14.02 -5.59 -3.38
N MET A 76 12.76 -5.86 -3.01
CA MET A 76 12.44 -6.44 -1.70
C MET A 76 13.19 -7.75 -1.42
N GLY A 77 13.43 -8.59 -2.43
CA GLY A 77 14.24 -9.80 -2.28
C GLY A 77 15.72 -9.52 -1.95
N GLN A 78 16.31 -8.49 -2.57
CA GLN A 78 17.67 -8.04 -2.25
C GLN A 78 17.73 -7.42 -0.84
N GLN A 79 16.70 -6.66 -0.46
CA GLN A 79 16.63 -6.09 0.89
C GLN A 79 16.49 -7.19 1.96
N ARG A 80 15.78 -8.27 1.68
CA ARG A 80 15.76 -9.45 2.57
C ARG A 80 17.16 -10.05 2.73
N GLU A 81 17.90 -10.25 1.65
CA GLU A 81 19.26 -10.78 1.74
C GLU A 81 20.16 -9.86 2.59
N LEU A 82 20.03 -8.55 2.43
CA LEU A 82 20.71 -7.57 3.27
C LEU A 82 20.24 -7.64 4.73
N LEU A 83 18.94 -7.81 4.99
CA LEU A 83 18.41 -8.00 6.35
C LEU A 83 19.09 -9.20 7.03
N GLU A 84 19.25 -10.31 6.32
CA GLU A 84 19.86 -11.54 6.85
C GLU A 84 21.37 -11.40 7.05
N THR A 85 22.08 -10.79 6.10
CA THR A 85 23.55 -10.75 6.04
C THR A 85 24.20 -9.54 6.70
N CYS A 86 23.46 -8.44 6.88
CA CYS A 86 23.97 -7.20 7.45
C CYS A 86 23.32 -6.88 8.80
N ASP A 87 23.83 -5.81 9.42
CA ASP A 87 23.28 -5.24 10.64
C ASP A 87 22.07 -4.35 10.31
N TYR A 88 20.94 -5.00 10.09
CA TYR A 88 19.61 -4.39 9.99
C TYR A 88 18.65 -5.17 10.90
N SER A 89 17.67 -4.48 11.47
CA SER A 89 16.74 -5.04 12.45
C SER A 89 15.38 -5.40 11.85
N SER A 90 14.87 -4.65 10.86
CA SER A 90 13.60 -4.99 10.18
C SER A 90 13.56 -4.58 8.71
N LEU A 91 12.78 -5.33 7.91
CA LEU A 91 12.35 -4.98 6.55
C LEU A 91 10.88 -4.54 6.57
N LEU A 92 10.59 -3.36 6.04
CA LEU A 92 9.26 -2.79 5.92
C LEU A 92 8.88 -2.59 4.45
N VAL A 93 7.59 -2.59 4.15
CA VAL A 93 7.03 -2.00 2.93
C VAL A 93 6.01 -0.96 3.33
N CYS A 94 6.26 0.30 2.98
CA CYS A 94 5.36 1.42 3.22
C CYS A 94 4.67 1.85 1.93
N ASN A 95 3.35 2.06 2.02
CA ASN A 95 2.55 2.65 0.97
C ASN A 95 2.45 4.15 1.21
N LEU A 96 2.74 4.94 0.18
CA LEU A 96 2.47 6.37 0.12
C LEU A 96 1.32 6.57 -0.86
N TRP A 97 0.18 6.99 -0.33
CA TRP A 97 -1.04 7.21 -1.11
C TRP A 97 -1.34 8.70 -1.16
N ARG A 98 -1.51 9.23 -2.37
CA ARG A 98 -1.73 10.67 -2.59
C ARG A 98 -2.72 10.91 -3.73
N PRO A 99 -3.71 11.81 -3.58
CA PRO A 99 -4.45 12.39 -4.69
C PRO A 99 -3.49 13.19 -5.58
N ILE A 100 -3.60 13.11 -6.90
CA ILE A 100 -2.68 13.81 -7.80
C ILE A 100 -3.42 14.61 -8.87
N ALA A 101 -2.70 15.57 -9.48
CA ALA A 101 -3.17 16.27 -10.67
C ALA A 101 -3.62 15.29 -11.78
N PRO A 102 -4.65 15.62 -12.58
CA PRO A 102 -5.34 16.91 -12.66
C PRO A 102 -6.48 17.11 -11.64
N SER A 103 -6.59 16.31 -10.57
CA SER A 103 -7.55 16.61 -9.50
C SER A 103 -7.24 17.98 -8.89
N THR A 104 -8.24 18.89 -8.90
CA THR A 104 -8.13 20.25 -8.34
C THR A 104 -8.97 20.43 -7.09
N LYS A 105 -9.96 19.56 -6.87
CA LYS A 105 -10.76 19.50 -5.65
C LYS A 105 -10.25 18.43 -4.69
N PRO A 106 -10.53 18.58 -3.38
CA PRO A 106 -10.40 17.51 -2.41
C PRO A 106 -11.03 16.19 -2.88
N VAL A 107 -10.52 15.05 -2.39
CA VAL A 107 -11.13 13.75 -2.67
C VAL A 107 -12.51 13.65 -2.05
N GLU A 108 -13.52 13.70 -2.92
CA GLU A 108 -14.93 13.56 -2.56
C GLU A 108 -15.51 12.20 -2.93
N SER A 109 -15.00 11.55 -3.99
CA SER A 109 -15.45 10.21 -4.38
C SER A 109 -14.42 9.13 -4.08
N ALA A 110 -14.91 8.00 -3.59
CA ALA A 110 -14.14 6.82 -3.26
C ALA A 110 -12.87 7.09 -2.43
N PRO A 111 -12.92 7.74 -1.26
CA PRO A 111 -11.73 7.98 -0.44
C PRO A 111 -11.04 6.66 -0.02
N LEU A 112 -9.74 6.75 0.34
CA LEU A 112 -9.01 5.61 0.89
C LEU A 112 -9.35 5.46 2.38
N CYS A 113 -9.74 4.24 2.76
CA CYS A 113 -9.94 3.84 4.14
C CYS A 113 -8.87 2.80 4.54
N VAL A 114 -8.41 2.89 5.78
CA VAL A 114 -7.37 2.04 6.36
C VAL A 114 -7.87 1.48 7.69
N CYS A 115 -7.63 0.20 7.93
CA CYS A 115 -7.93 -0.48 9.18
C CYS A 115 -6.76 -0.36 10.15
N ASP A 116 -7.04 -0.04 11.41
CA ASP A 116 -6.04 -0.10 12.48
C ASP A 116 -5.60 -1.55 12.69
N ALA A 117 -4.33 -1.83 12.40
CA ALA A 117 -3.72 -3.15 12.55
C ALA A 117 -3.86 -3.72 13.98
N LYS A 118 -3.96 -2.87 15.02
CA LYS A 118 -4.17 -3.31 16.42
C LYS A 118 -5.60 -3.80 16.70
N SER A 119 -6.51 -3.61 15.76
CA SER A 119 -7.90 -4.06 15.85
C SER A 119 -8.18 -5.36 15.09
N VAL A 120 -7.17 -5.87 14.37
CA VAL A 120 -7.24 -7.05 13.52
C VAL A 120 -6.56 -8.23 14.22
N THR A 121 -7.14 -9.43 14.10
CA THR A 121 -6.54 -10.67 14.61
C THR A 121 -6.24 -11.65 13.48
N ALA A 122 -5.40 -12.65 13.74
CA ALA A 122 -5.00 -13.63 12.72
C ALA A 122 -6.20 -14.44 12.19
N GLU A 123 -7.27 -14.62 12.97
CA GLU A 123 -8.48 -15.34 12.57
C GLU A 123 -9.29 -14.61 11.49
N ASP A 124 -9.11 -13.29 11.39
CA ASP A 124 -9.78 -12.46 10.38
C ASP A 124 -9.21 -12.70 8.98
N PHE A 125 -8.07 -13.40 8.83
CA PHE A 125 -7.33 -13.48 7.58
C PHE A 125 -7.98 -14.39 6.54
N VAL A 126 -7.92 -13.94 5.28
CA VAL A 126 -8.27 -14.73 4.10
C VAL A 126 -7.28 -14.45 2.97
N GLU A 127 -6.32 -15.33 2.74
CA GLU A 127 -5.55 -15.30 1.49
C GLU A 127 -6.48 -15.65 0.32
N HIS A 128 -6.55 -14.82 -0.71
CA HIS A 128 -7.32 -15.11 -1.91
C HIS A 128 -6.75 -14.43 -3.15
N ASN A 129 -7.19 -14.87 -4.32
CA ASN A 129 -6.75 -14.35 -5.60
C ASN A 129 -7.80 -13.39 -6.17
N ILE A 130 -7.35 -12.23 -6.65
CA ILE A 130 -8.15 -11.35 -7.51
C ILE A 130 -7.92 -11.78 -8.95
N GLY A 131 -8.95 -12.39 -9.55
CA GLY A 131 -8.93 -12.95 -10.89
C GLY A 131 -9.96 -14.06 -11.04
N ALA A 132 -10.08 -14.63 -12.23
CA ALA A 132 -10.80 -15.89 -12.38
C ALA A 132 -10.02 -17.01 -11.69
N LEU A 133 -10.74 -18.02 -11.18
CA LEU A 133 -10.14 -19.29 -10.78
C LEU A 133 -9.28 -19.80 -11.96
N ASP A 134 -8.06 -20.23 -11.66
CA ASP A 134 -7.06 -20.74 -12.60
C ASP A 134 -6.45 -19.73 -13.61
N ASP A 135 -6.66 -18.41 -13.45
CA ASP A 135 -5.90 -17.43 -14.23
C ASP A 135 -4.46 -17.33 -13.67
N PRO A 136 -3.41 -17.68 -14.44
CA PRO A 136 -2.02 -17.54 -13.99
C PRO A 136 -1.60 -16.07 -13.78
N ARG A 137 -2.45 -15.11 -14.20
CA ARG A 137 -2.29 -13.68 -13.94
C ARG A 137 -3.09 -13.20 -12.73
N ALA A 138 -3.81 -14.09 -12.06
CA ALA A 138 -4.55 -13.74 -10.85
C ALA A 138 -3.60 -13.17 -9.80
N THR A 139 -4.06 -12.13 -9.12
CA THR A 139 -3.24 -11.40 -8.17
C THR A 139 -3.55 -11.90 -6.78
N GLN A 140 -2.61 -12.62 -6.15
CA GLN A 140 -2.75 -13.00 -4.76
C GLN A 140 -2.70 -11.75 -3.88
N ILE A 141 -3.69 -11.63 -3.00
CA ILE A 141 -3.81 -10.61 -1.97
C ILE A 141 -4.25 -11.25 -0.65
N THR A 142 -4.09 -10.49 0.44
CA THR A 142 -4.64 -10.88 1.74
C THR A 142 -5.90 -10.05 1.99
N GLY A 143 -7.03 -10.69 2.23
CA GLY A 143 -8.28 -10.04 2.64
C GLY A 143 -8.57 -10.19 4.13
N LEU A 144 -9.64 -9.54 4.57
CA LEU A 144 -10.19 -9.69 5.92
C LEU A 144 -11.64 -10.15 5.89
N LYS A 145 -11.98 -11.06 6.80
CA LYS A 145 -13.36 -11.32 7.23
C LYS A 145 -13.86 -10.12 8.02
N HIS A 146 -15.16 -9.88 7.97
CA HIS A 146 -15.79 -8.90 8.84
C HIS A 146 -15.65 -9.32 10.31
N ASN A 147 -15.18 -8.39 11.14
CA ASN A 147 -15.15 -8.52 12.59
C ASN A 147 -15.50 -7.17 13.22
N ALA A 148 -16.51 -7.16 14.10
CA ALA A 148 -17.04 -5.92 14.69
C ALA A 148 -16.02 -5.14 15.56
N ARG A 149 -14.89 -5.75 15.92
CA ARG A 149 -13.80 -5.08 16.63
C ARG A 149 -12.90 -4.25 15.72
N GLN A 150 -12.94 -4.48 14.40
CA GLN A 150 -12.11 -3.77 13.42
C GLN A 150 -12.44 -2.29 13.44
N ARG A 151 -11.41 -1.45 13.58
CA ARG A 151 -11.53 0.01 13.59
C ARG A 151 -11.01 0.56 12.28
N TRP A 152 -11.91 1.21 11.54
CA TRP A 152 -11.65 1.75 10.21
C TRP A 152 -11.57 3.27 10.27
N TYR A 153 -10.58 3.82 9.59
CA TYR A 153 -10.31 5.25 9.55
C TYR A 153 -10.11 5.69 8.10
N TYR A 154 -10.62 6.86 7.76
CA TYR A 154 -10.31 7.52 6.49
C TYR A 154 -10.06 9.01 6.75
N TYR A 155 -9.33 9.65 5.86
CA TYR A 155 -9.05 11.07 5.93
C TYR A 155 -9.91 11.80 4.88
N PRO A 156 -11.02 12.45 5.30
CA PRO A 156 -11.97 13.06 4.37
C PRO A 156 -11.36 14.29 3.69
N ALA A 157 -11.81 14.59 2.48
CA ALA A 157 -11.41 15.79 1.74
C ALA A 157 -9.88 15.96 1.60
N MET A 158 -9.16 14.85 1.42
CA MET A 158 -7.73 14.88 1.20
C MET A 158 -7.38 15.60 -0.10
N THR A 159 -6.43 16.52 -0.04
CA THR A 159 -5.97 17.34 -1.16
C THR A 159 -4.75 16.74 -1.86
N THR A 160 -4.35 17.35 -2.97
CA THR A 160 -3.10 16.97 -3.65
C THR A 160 -1.85 17.35 -2.86
N GLU A 161 -1.91 18.09 -1.76
CA GLU A 161 -0.74 18.46 -0.96
C GLU A 161 -0.50 17.52 0.22
N GLU A 162 -1.35 16.52 0.39
CA GLU A 162 -1.31 15.59 1.51
C GLU A 162 -0.90 14.19 1.04
N VAL A 163 -0.30 13.41 1.94
CA VAL A 163 0.02 12.00 1.70
C VAL A 163 -0.41 11.16 2.91
N LEU A 164 -1.04 10.02 2.65
CA LEU A 164 -1.30 9.00 3.65
C LEU A 164 -0.19 7.95 3.54
N VAL A 165 0.52 7.75 4.65
CA VAL A 165 1.54 6.73 4.77
C VAL A 165 1.03 5.62 5.68
N PHE A 166 1.06 4.39 5.18
CA PHE A 166 0.69 3.22 5.98
C PHE A 166 1.53 2.00 5.59
N ARG A 167 1.69 1.10 6.55
CA ARG A 167 2.57 -0.06 6.42
C ARG A 167 1.82 -1.26 5.85
N GLN A 168 2.32 -1.81 4.75
CA GLN A 168 1.78 -3.01 4.11
C GLN A 168 2.46 -4.30 4.56
N PHE A 169 3.70 -4.18 5.04
CA PHE A 169 4.49 -5.32 5.47
C PHE A 169 5.55 -4.86 6.45
N GLN A 170 5.82 -5.67 7.46
CA GLN A 170 7.02 -5.57 8.27
C GLN A 170 7.44 -6.94 8.76
N HIS A 171 8.73 -7.20 8.71
CA HIS A 171 9.33 -8.39 9.28
C HIS A 171 10.58 -7.97 10.05
N ALA A 172 10.59 -8.24 11.36
CA ALA A 172 11.79 -8.07 12.17
C ALA A 172 12.68 -9.31 12.04
N LYS A 173 14.00 -9.09 12.01
CA LYS A 173 14.98 -10.15 11.86
C LYS A 173 14.85 -11.14 13.03
N GLY A 174 14.61 -12.40 12.71
CA GLY A 174 14.46 -13.48 13.69
C GLY A 174 13.00 -13.74 14.10
N ASP A 175 12.04 -12.92 13.68
CA ASP A 175 10.63 -13.22 13.91
C ASP A 175 10.15 -14.36 13.01
N ALA A 176 9.24 -15.19 13.53
CA ALA A 176 8.65 -16.29 12.75
C ALA A 176 7.62 -15.83 11.69
N ALA A 177 7.05 -14.63 11.85
CA ALA A 177 6.00 -14.11 10.99
C ALA A 177 6.10 -12.58 10.83
N ALA A 178 5.51 -12.04 9.76
CA ALA A 178 5.40 -10.59 9.61
C ALA A 178 4.45 -9.97 10.65
N THR A 179 4.70 -8.72 10.99
CA THR A 179 3.79 -7.91 11.79
C THR A 179 2.47 -7.70 11.05
N MET A 180 1.37 -7.63 11.82
CA MET A 180 0.03 -7.31 11.33
C MET A 180 0.04 -6.03 10.45
N PRO A 181 -0.35 -6.12 9.16
CA PRO A 181 -0.32 -5.00 8.25
C PRO A 181 -1.58 -4.14 8.36
N ALA A 182 -1.53 -2.95 7.77
CA ALA A 182 -2.71 -2.10 7.63
C ALA A 182 -3.49 -2.49 6.36
N PHE A 183 -4.67 -3.09 6.56
CA PHE A 183 -5.59 -3.37 5.48
C PHE A 183 -6.25 -2.08 5.00
N HIS A 184 -6.57 -2.01 3.71
CA HIS A 184 -7.12 -0.82 3.12
C HIS A 184 -8.12 -1.14 2.02
N THR A 185 -8.98 -0.18 1.73
CA THR A 185 -9.92 -0.25 0.63
C THR A 185 -10.39 1.16 0.27
N ALA A 186 -10.87 1.34 -0.96
CA ALA A 186 -11.68 2.48 -1.31
C ALA A 186 -13.15 2.11 -1.10
N PHE A 187 -13.93 3.02 -0.52
CA PHE A 187 -15.34 2.78 -0.19
C PHE A 187 -16.23 3.86 -0.79
N ARG A 188 -17.51 3.57 -0.97
CA ARG A 188 -18.50 4.60 -1.32
C ARG A 188 -18.83 5.38 -0.06
N ASP A 189 -18.39 6.63 0.02
CA ASP A 189 -18.74 7.53 1.12
C ASP A 189 -20.22 7.95 0.96
N PRO A 190 -21.10 7.67 1.94
CA PRO A 190 -22.49 8.12 1.91
C PRO A 190 -22.65 9.64 1.87
N ALA A 191 -21.64 10.39 2.32
CA ALA A 191 -21.62 11.84 2.27
C ALA A 191 -21.10 12.40 0.93
N SER A 192 -20.62 11.54 0.00
CA SER A 192 -20.19 11.98 -1.33
C SER A 192 -21.33 12.67 -2.08
N PRO A 193 -21.13 13.89 -2.60
CA PRO A 193 -22.08 14.51 -3.52
C PRO A 193 -22.31 13.65 -4.78
N GLU A 194 -23.52 13.71 -5.35
CA GLU A 194 -23.81 13.01 -6.61
C GLU A 194 -22.92 13.50 -7.76
N ALA A 195 -22.56 14.78 -7.74
CA ALA A 195 -21.67 15.43 -8.70
C ALA A 195 -20.18 15.37 -8.31
N ALA A 196 -19.80 14.52 -7.35
CA ALA A 196 -18.41 14.41 -6.89
C ALA A 196 -17.46 14.05 -8.04
N GLU A 197 -16.30 14.72 -8.08
CA GLU A 197 -15.35 14.48 -9.14
C GLU A 197 -14.73 13.07 -9.08
N PRO A 198 -14.38 12.49 -10.24
CA PRO A 198 -13.58 11.27 -10.31
C PRO A 198 -12.27 11.38 -9.52
N ARG A 199 -12.03 10.46 -8.59
CA ARG A 199 -10.74 10.37 -7.88
C ARG A 199 -9.62 10.02 -8.85
N ILE A 200 -8.53 10.78 -8.81
CA ILE A 200 -7.26 10.43 -9.44
C ILE A 200 -6.21 10.40 -8.33
N SER A 201 -5.66 9.21 -8.08
CA SER A 201 -4.69 9.00 -7.01
C SER A 201 -3.52 8.19 -7.51
N PHE A 202 -2.42 8.25 -6.78
CA PHE A 202 -1.27 7.42 -7.04
C PHE A 202 -0.81 6.74 -5.76
N GLU A 203 -0.39 5.49 -5.93
CA GLU A 203 0.10 4.64 -4.85
C GLU A 203 1.55 4.27 -5.13
N TYR A 204 2.44 4.64 -4.22
CA TYR A 204 3.87 4.42 -4.33
C TYR A 204 4.36 3.58 -3.16
N ARG A 205 4.96 2.42 -3.44
CA ARG A 205 5.38 1.46 -2.40
C ARG A 205 6.88 1.48 -2.28
N VAL A 206 7.41 1.68 -1.07
CA VAL A 206 8.85 1.75 -0.81
C VAL A 206 9.22 0.67 0.18
N GLY A 207 10.18 -0.18 -0.19
CA GLY A 207 10.81 -1.12 0.73
C GLY A 207 11.83 -0.37 1.59
N VAL A 208 11.83 -0.59 2.90
CA VAL A 208 12.70 0.13 3.85
C VAL A 208 13.41 -0.88 4.75
N LEU A 209 14.72 -0.73 4.91
CA LEU A 209 15.47 -1.43 5.96
C LEU A 209 15.71 -0.47 7.13
N THR A 210 15.58 -1.00 8.33
CA THR A 210 15.77 -0.26 9.59
C THR A 210 16.94 -0.82 10.37
N ARG A 211 17.56 0.01 11.21
CA ARG A 211 18.59 -0.38 12.18
C ARG A 211 18.10 -0.14 13.58
#